data_AF-A0A9E3F0S0-F1
#
_entry.id   AF-A0A9E3F0S0-F1
#
_cell.length_a   1.000
_cell.length_b   1.000
_cell.length_c   1.000
_cell.angle_alpha   90.00
_cell.angle_beta   90.00
_cell.angle_gamma   90.00
#
_symmetry.space_group_name_H-M   'P 1'
#
loop_
_entity.id
_entity.type
_entity.pdbx_description
1 polymer ?
#
loop_
_entity_poly.entity_id
_entity_poly.type
_entity_poly.pdbx_seq_one_letter_code
_entity_poly.pdbx_strand_id
1 'polypeptide(L)'
;LFLLARLITRSPFGLSLLAIKQNRLRATSVGVPAERRLVAIYTVAAAYAGIAGALLTQTTQFVSLDWLEFHRSADVLLVLVIGGAGYLYGGLIGAAIFKLMQDWLSGITPQYWQFWIGLLLVLLVLIGQDRLVAGPRAAWSWLRRRLTPA
;
A
#
# COMPACT_ATOMS: atom_id res chain seq x y z
N LEU A 1 7.10 -14.22 2.86
CA LEU A 1 6.07 -13.22 3.21
C LEU A 1 4.98 -13.10 2.13
N PHE A 2 5.31 -12.71 0.90
CA PHE A 2 4.29 -12.52 -0.16
C PHE A 2 3.32 -13.70 -0.38
N LEU A 3 3.83 -14.94 -0.42
CA LEU A 3 3.00 -16.14 -0.61
C LEU A 3 2.01 -16.38 0.55
N LEU A 4 2.43 -16.12 1.79
CA LEU A 4 1.56 -16.23 2.96
C LEU A 4 0.44 -15.19 2.90
N ALA A 5 0.76 -13.94 2.55
CA ALA A 5 -0.24 -12.90 2.36
C ALA A 5 -1.22 -13.24 1.22
N ARG A 6 -0.74 -13.88 0.14
CA ARG A 6 -1.58 -14.38 -0.96
C ARG A 6 -2.53 -15.49 -0.52
N LEU A 7 -2.08 -16.40 0.35
CA LEU A 7 -2.92 -17.46 0.89
C LEU A 7 -4.02 -16.88 1.80
N ILE A 8 -3.65 -15.96 2.70
CA ILE A 8 -4.59 -15.30 3.61
C ILE A 8 -5.66 -14.52 2.83
N THR A 9 -5.26 -13.75 1.82
CA THR A 9 -6.19 -12.94 1.01
C THR A 9 -7.16 -13.78 0.16
N ARG A 10 -6.76 -14.97 -0.28
CA ARG A 10 -7.63 -15.89 -1.04
C ARG A 10 -8.49 -16.80 -0.15
N SER A 11 -8.19 -16.86 1.14
CA SER A 11 -8.95 -17.69 2.09
C SER A 11 -10.31 -17.07 2.44
N PRO A 12 -11.25 -17.86 3.01
CA PRO A 12 -12.52 -17.35 3.54
C PRO A 12 -12.33 -16.21 4.56
N PHE A 13 -11.21 -16.20 5.29
CA PHE A 13 -10.85 -15.15 6.23
C PHE A 13 -10.59 -13.79 5.54
N GLY A 14 -9.98 -13.78 4.36
CA GLY A 14 -9.76 -12.57 3.56
C GLY A 14 -11.07 -11.96 3.03
N LEU A 15 -11.97 -12.79 2.52
CA LEU A 15 -13.31 -12.35 2.07
C LEU A 15 -14.14 -11.76 3.21
N SER A 16 -14.03 -12.40 4.37
CA SER A 16 -14.53 -11.97 5.66
C SER A 16 -14.11 -10.55 6.03
N LEU A 17 -12.83 -10.21 5.83
CA LEU A 17 -12.28 -8.88 6.11
C LEU A 17 -12.74 -7.85 5.06
N LEU A 18 -12.89 -8.26 3.80
CA LEU A 18 -13.43 -7.41 2.75
C LEU A 18 -14.88 -7.00 3.05
N ALA A 19 -15.69 -7.94 3.56
CA ALA A 19 -17.06 -7.65 3.99
C ALA A 19 -17.09 -6.65 5.16
N ILE A 20 -16.19 -6.81 6.15
CA ILE A 20 -16.05 -5.86 7.27
C ILE A 20 -15.65 -4.47 6.77
N LYS A 21 -14.73 -4.38 5.78
CA LYS A 21 -14.30 -3.12 5.17
C LYS A 21 -15.44 -2.36 4.50
N GLN A 22 -16.39 -3.06 3.87
CA GLN A 22 -17.53 -2.43 3.20
C GLN A 22 -18.57 -1.90 4.19
N ASN A 23 -18.99 -2.74 5.14
CA ASN A 23 -19.94 -2.35 6.17
C ASN A 23 -19.81 -3.26 7.40
N ARG A 24 -19.19 -2.73 8.46
CA ARG A 24 -18.94 -3.45 9.71
C ARG A 24 -20.24 -3.89 10.41
N LEU A 25 -21.27 -3.05 10.38
CA LEU A 25 -22.59 -3.36 10.95
C LEU A 25 -23.22 -4.55 10.22
N ARG A 26 -23.27 -4.50 8.89
CA ARG A 26 -23.84 -5.58 8.06
C ARG A 26 -23.08 -6.89 8.20
N ALA A 27 -21.76 -6.85 8.27
CA ALA A 27 -20.95 -8.05 8.48
C ALA A 27 -21.32 -8.74 9.81
N THR A 28 -21.38 -7.97 10.89
CA THR A 28 -21.70 -8.49 12.22
C THR A 28 -23.10 -9.12 12.28
N SER A 29 -24.08 -8.54 11.58
CA SER A 29 -25.44 -9.10 11.48
C SER A 29 -25.51 -10.46 10.79
N VAL A 30 -24.55 -10.80 9.92
CA VAL A 30 -24.46 -12.11 9.22
C VAL A 30 -23.67 -13.14 10.07
N GLY A 31 -23.33 -12.81 11.31
CA GLY A 31 -22.60 -13.70 12.22
C GLY A 31 -21.09 -13.65 12.08
N VAL A 32 -20.55 -12.64 11.38
CA VAL A 32 -19.10 -12.40 11.30
C VAL A 32 -18.61 -11.68 12.56
N PRO A 33 -17.73 -12.28 13.39
CA PRO A 33 -17.17 -11.58 14.54
C PRO A 33 -16.13 -10.56 14.08
N ALA A 34 -16.58 -9.32 13.83
CA ALA A 34 -15.75 -8.26 13.26
C ALA A 34 -14.53 -7.93 14.15
N GLU A 35 -14.72 -7.83 15.46
CA GLU A 35 -13.64 -7.49 16.41
C GLU A 35 -12.53 -8.54 16.44
N ARG A 36 -12.88 -9.82 16.58
CA ARG A 36 -11.90 -10.92 16.59
C ARG A 36 -11.10 -10.98 15.29
N ARG A 37 -11.78 -10.76 14.15
CA ARG A 37 -11.13 -10.74 12.83
C ARG A 37 -10.20 -9.55 12.65
N LEU A 38 -10.58 -8.38 13.15
CA LEU A 38 -9.74 -7.18 13.15
C LEU A 38 -8.49 -7.38 14.01
N VAL A 39 -8.63 -7.87 15.24
CA VAL A 39 -7.48 -8.16 16.11
C VAL A 39 -6.54 -9.15 15.42
N ALA A 40 -7.05 -10.24 14.86
CA ALA A 40 -6.25 -11.23 14.16
C ALA A 40 -5.46 -10.64 12.98
N ILE A 41 -6.09 -9.82 12.13
CA ILE A 41 -5.39 -9.21 10.99
C ILE A 41 -4.38 -8.15 11.44
N TYR A 42 -4.66 -7.40 12.51
CA TYR A 42 -3.71 -6.46 13.09
C TYR A 42 -2.48 -7.16 13.64
N THR A 43 -2.63 -8.31 14.32
CA THR A 43 -1.50 -9.12 14.79
C THR A 43 -0.65 -9.63 13.63
N VAL A 44 -1.28 -10.11 12.55
CA VAL A 44 -0.55 -10.54 11.34
C VAL A 44 0.18 -9.36 10.70
N ALA A 45 -0.46 -8.20 10.57
CA ALA A 45 0.17 -7.00 10.02
C ALA A 45 1.37 -6.53 10.86
N ALA A 46 1.23 -6.55 12.19
CA ALA A 46 2.31 -6.24 13.13
C ALA A 46 3.49 -7.22 12.99
N ALA A 47 3.21 -8.52 12.82
CA ALA A 47 4.27 -9.51 12.55
C ALA A 47 5.01 -9.22 11.23
N TYR A 48 4.30 -8.83 10.17
CA TYR A 48 4.92 -8.43 8.91
C TYR A 48 5.78 -7.16 9.07
N ALA A 49 5.27 -6.15 9.78
CA ALA A 49 5.99 -4.92 10.07
C ALA A 49 7.27 -5.20 10.89
N GLY A 50 7.18 -6.07 11.89
CA GLY A 50 8.32 -6.50 12.70
C GLY A 50 9.40 -7.21 11.89
N ILE A 51 9.00 -8.14 11.00
CA ILE A 51 9.95 -8.83 10.12
C ILE A 51 10.60 -7.85 9.13
N ALA A 52 9.83 -6.91 8.58
CA ALA A 52 10.36 -5.87 7.70
C ALA A 52 11.37 -4.98 8.43
N GLY A 53 11.06 -4.57 9.67
CA GLY A 53 11.98 -3.81 10.52
C GLY A 53 13.26 -4.57 10.86
N ALA A 54 13.15 -5.85 11.25
CA ALA A 54 14.32 -6.70 11.53
C ALA A 54 15.22 -6.90 10.30
N LEU A 55 14.62 -7.01 9.11
CA LEU A 55 15.38 -7.08 7.86
C LEU A 55 16.07 -5.75 7.54
N LEU A 56 15.38 -4.64 7.76
CA LEU A 56 15.94 -3.30 7.56
C LEU A 56 17.17 -3.07 8.45
N THR A 57 17.07 -3.33 9.75
CA THR A 57 18.21 -3.16 10.67
C THR A 57 19.36 -4.10 10.36
N GLN A 58 19.07 -5.32 9.88
CA GLN A 58 20.10 -6.21 9.37
C GLN A 58 20.80 -5.64 8.13
N THR A 59 20.08 -4.97 7.22
CA THR A 59 20.72 -4.37 6.04
C THR A 59 21.49 -3.09 6.34
N THR A 60 20.99 -2.25 7.25
CA THR A 60 21.61 -0.95 7.56
C THR A 60 22.68 -1.02 8.64
N GLN A 61 22.72 -2.10 9.43
CA GLN A 61 23.65 -2.33 10.55
C GLN A 61 23.67 -1.22 11.63
N PHE A 62 22.78 -0.25 11.52
CA PHE A 62 22.72 0.93 12.39
C PHE A 62 21.26 1.37 12.55
N VAL A 63 20.93 1.80 13.78
CA VAL A 63 19.61 2.28 14.18
C VAL A 63 19.78 3.60 14.93
N SER A 64 19.29 4.69 14.33
CA SER A 64 19.17 6.04 14.93
C SER A 64 17.73 6.37 15.36
N LEU A 65 17.55 7.50 16.05
CA LEU A 65 16.23 7.99 16.44
C LEU A 65 15.39 8.46 15.23
N ASP A 66 16.05 8.84 14.13
CA ASP A 66 15.41 9.29 12.89
C ASP A 66 14.47 8.23 12.29
N TRP A 67 14.70 6.94 12.57
CA TRP A 67 13.84 5.85 12.12
C TRP A 67 12.46 5.84 12.78
N LEU A 68 12.31 6.52 13.92
CA LEU A 68 11.05 6.68 14.64
C LEU A 68 10.30 7.96 14.25
N GLU A 69 10.88 8.78 13.39
CA GLU A 69 10.24 10.01 12.95
C GLU A 69 9.02 9.76 12.08
N PHE A 70 8.06 10.68 12.16
CA PHE A 70 6.81 10.65 11.39
C PHE A 70 7.06 10.57 9.88
N HIS A 71 8.15 11.19 9.40
CA HIS A 71 8.53 11.16 7.98
C HIS A 71 8.57 9.73 7.43
N ARG A 72 9.03 8.76 8.24
CA ARG A 72 9.16 7.38 7.77
C ARG A 72 7.83 6.68 7.57
N SER A 73 6.81 7.06 8.34
CA SER A 73 5.45 6.59 8.13
C SER A 73 4.83 7.17 6.85
N ALA A 74 5.18 8.41 6.50
CA ALA A 74 4.74 9.05 5.26
C ALA A 74 5.33 8.35 4.02
N ASP A 75 6.60 7.94 4.07
CA ASP A 75 7.21 7.17 2.97
C ASP A 75 6.49 5.84 2.72
N VAL A 76 6.16 5.11 3.80
CA VAL A 76 5.42 3.84 3.70
C VAL A 76 4.01 4.08 3.15
N LEU A 77 3.36 5.17 3.54
CA LEU A 77 2.08 5.57 2.97
C LEU A 77 2.21 5.84 1.47
N LEU A 78 3.22 6.59 1.04
CA LEU A 78 3.47 6.89 -0.38
C LEU A 78 3.66 5.62 -1.20
N VAL A 79 4.48 4.68 -0.72
CA VAL A 79 4.64 3.35 -1.33
C VAL A 79 3.29 2.67 -1.53
N LEU A 80 2.43 2.68 -0.50
CA LEU A 80 1.11 2.06 -0.56
C LEU A 80 0.20 2.76 -1.58
N VAL A 81 0.24 4.09 -1.65
CA VAL A 81 -0.66 4.82 -2.54
C VAL A 81 -0.20 4.77 -4.00
N ILE A 82 1.11 4.87 -4.27
CA ILE A 82 1.69 4.66 -5.61
C ILE A 82 1.34 3.26 -6.12
N GLY A 83 1.42 2.26 -5.24
CA GLY A 83 1.07 0.87 -5.56
C GLY A 83 -0.42 0.60 -5.73
N GLY A 84 -1.29 1.43 -5.15
CA GLY A 84 -2.73 1.25 -5.12
C GLY A 84 -3.23 0.49 -3.88
N ALA A 85 -4.14 1.13 -3.13
CA ALA A 85 -4.71 0.58 -1.90
C ALA A 85 -5.67 -0.59 -2.19
N GLY A 86 -5.28 -1.82 -1.80
CA GLY A 86 -6.16 -3.00 -1.85
C GLY A 86 -5.69 -4.14 -2.75
N TYR A 87 -4.59 -3.98 -3.49
CA TYR A 87 -3.95 -5.06 -4.23
C TYR A 87 -2.66 -5.48 -3.56
N LEU A 88 -2.50 -6.78 -3.29
CA LEU A 88 -1.26 -7.32 -2.70
C LEU A 88 -0.03 -7.02 -3.57
N TYR A 89 -0.20 -7.09 -4.90
CA TYR A 89 0.85 -6.74 -5.86
C TYR A 89 1.14 -5.24 -5.92
N GLY A 90 0.19 -4.40 -5.53
CA GLY A 90 0.34 -2.96 -5.49
C GLY A 90 1.48 -2.54 -4.57
N GLY A 91 1.53 -3.10 -3.36
CA GLY A 91 2.62 -2.81 -2.41
C GLY A 91 4.01 -3.15 -2.94
N LEU A 92 4.15 -4.25 -3.70
CA LEU A 92 5.45 -4.64 -4.29
C LEU A 92 5.89 -3.68 -5.39
N ILE A 93 4.97 -3.36 -6.31
CA ILE A 93 5.23 -2.45 -7.43
C ILE A 93 5.47 -1.03 -6.93
N GLY A 94 4.64 -0.57 -5.98
CA GLY A 94 4.78 0.75 -5.34
C GLY A 94 6.12 0.88 -4.61
N ALA A 95 6.57 -0.16 -3.91
CA ALA A 95 7.86 -0.14 -3.21
C ALA A 95 9.03 -0.07 -4.20
N ALA A 96 8.97 -0.84 -5.29
CA ALA A 96 10.00 -0.81 -6.33
C ALA A 96 10.08 0.57 -7.01
N ILE A 97 8.93 1.13 -7.42
CA ILE A 97 8.87 2.44 -8.05
C ILE A 97 9.35 3.53 -7.10
N PHE A 98 8.85 3.54 -5.86
CA PHE A 98 9.24 4.53 -4.86
C PHE A 98 10.73 4.46 -4.56
N LYS A 99 11.28 3.26 -4.39
CA LYS A 99 12.71 3.08 -4.08
C LYS A 99 13.60 3.53 -5.24
N LEU A 100 13.25 3.15 -6.48
CA LEU A 100 13.95 3.63 -7.67
C LEU A 100 13.89 5.15 -7.77
N MET A 101 12.70 5.73 -7.64
CA MET A 101 12.53 7.18 -7.68
C MET A 101 13.32 7.88 -6.58
N GLN A 102 13.30 7.34 -5.35
CA GLN A 102 14.09 7.85 -4.24
C GLN A 102 15.59 7.82 -4.57
N ASP A 103 16.11 6.70 -5.05
CA ASP A 103 17.54 6.56 -5.38
C ASP A 103 17.97 7.52 -6.50
N TRP A 104 17.11 7.73 -7.52
CA TRP A 104 17.33 8.71 -8.58
C TRP A 104 17.29 10.16 -8.08
N LEU A 105 16.31 10.53 -7.23
CA LEU A 105 16.18 11.87 -6.67
C LEU A 105 17.32 12.21 -5.71
N SER A 106 17.71 11.25 -4.86
CA SER A 106 18.85 11.38 -3.96
C SER A 106 20.17 11.56 -4.71
N GLY A 107 20.32 11.00 -5.91
CA GLY A 107 21.50 11.17 -6.76
C GLY A 107 21.65 12.57 -7.36
N ILE A 108 20.57 13.33 -7.54
CA ILE A 108 20.59 14.67 -8.17
C ILE A 108 20.57 15.79 -7.12
N THR A 109 19.80 15.64 -6.03
CA THR A 109 19.61 16.74 -5.05
C THR A 109 19.50 16.23 -3.60
N PRO A 110 20.64 16.02 -2.89
CA PRO A 110 20.64 15.49 -1.52
C PRO A 110 19.92 16.37 -0.49
N GLN A 111 19.90 17.70 -0.69
CA GLN A 111 19.37 18.66 0.30
C GLN A 111 17.83 18.83 0.25
N TYR A 112 17.19 18.58 -0.90
CA TYR A 112 15.77 18.92 -1.14
C TYR A 112 14.86 17.71 -1.38
N TRP A 113 15.37 16.48 -1.24
CA TRP A 113 14.61 15.27 -1.54
C TRP A 113 13.31 15.15 -0.70
N GLN A 114 13.33 15.58 0.57
CA GLN A 114 12.15 15.59 1.45
C GLN A 114 11.05 16.55 0.95
N PHE A 115 11.42 17.70 0.39
CA PHE A 115 10.46 18.64 -0.20
C PHE A 115 9.74 18.03 -1.39
N TRP A 116 10.47 17.33 -2.27
CA TRP A 116 9.88 16.63 -3.42
C TRP A 116 8.96 15.49 -3.00
N ILE A 117 9.31 14.73 -1.97
CA ILE A 117 8.45 13.68 -1.40
C ILE A 117 7.16 14.27 -0.82
N GLY A 118 7.25 15.37 -0.07
CA GLY A 118 6.08 16.08 0.44
C GLY A 118 5.20 16.64 -0.67
N LEU A 119 5.80 17.25 -1.70
CA LEU A 119 5.09 17.76 -2.88
C LEU A 119 4.38 16.63 -3.63
N LEU A 120 5.05 15.49 -3.81
CA LEU A 120 4.48 14.29 -4.42
C LEU A 120 3.25 13.80 -3.62
N LEU A 121 3.34 13.78 -2.28
CA LEU A 121 2.23 13.41 -1.42
C LEU A 121 1.03 14.34 -1.63
N VAL A 122 1.26 15.65 -1.63
CA VAL A 122 0.21 16.66 -1.86
C VAL A 122 -0.43 16.48 -3.24
N LEU A 123 0.38 16.36 -4.29
CA LEU A 123 -0.09 16.12 -5.66
C LEU A 123 -0.95 14.86 -5.73
N LEU A 124 -0.46 13.78 -5.14
CA LEU A 124 -1.10 12.48 -5.20
C LEU A 124 -2.42 12.45 -4.41
N VAL A 125 -2.48 13.11 -3.25
CA VAL A 125 -3.72 13.31 -2.48
C VAL A 125 -4.71 14.20 -3.24
N LEU A 126 -4.24 15.28 -3.85
CA LEU A 126 -5.07 16.23 -4.59
C LEU A 126 -5.64 15.64 -5.89
N ILE A 127 -4.89 14.76 -6.55
CA ILE A 127 -5.39 14.01 -7.70
C ILE A 127 -6.50 13.03 -7.27
N GLY A 128 -6.46 12.54 -6.02
CA GLY A 128 -7.42 11.61 -5.46
C GLY A 128 -7.11 10.17 -5.86
N GLN A 129 -7.07 9.27 -4.87
CA GLN A 129 -6.70 7.85 -5.04
C GLN A 129 -7.56 7.13 -6.09
N ASP A 130 -8.83 7.50 -6.22
CA ASP A 130 -9.74 6.94 -7.22
C ASP A 130 -9.36 7.33 -8.66
N ARG A 131 -8.79 8.51 -8.91
CA ARG A 131 -8.45 8.96 -10.26
C ARG A 131 -7.18 8.29 -10.81
N LEU A 132 -6.21 7.97 -9.96
CA LEU A 132 -4.97 7.28 -10.36
C LEU A 132 -5.22 5.80 -10.72
N VAL A 133 -6.11 5.11 -9.99
CA VAL A 133 -6.44 3.71 -10.26
C VAL A 133 -7.55 3.58 -11.32
N ALA A 134 -8.45 4.57 -11.45
CA ALA A 134 -9.47 4.60 -12.50
C ALA A 134 -8.92 5.04 -13.86
N GLY A 135 -7.87 5.87 -13.92
CA GLY A 135 -7.28 6.37 -15.18
C GLY A 135 -6.93 5.26 -16.20
N PRO A 136 -6.16 4.22 -15.83
CA PRO A 136 -5.83 3.13 -16.76
C PRO A 136 -7.04 2.25 -17.10
N ARG A 137 -7.98 2.04 -16.15
CA ARG A 137 -9.18 1.22 -16.37
C ARG A 137 -10.21 1.91 -17.26
N ALA A 138 -10.37 3.22 -17.10
CA ALA A 138 -11.19 4.07 -17.95
C ALA A 138 -10.57 4.15 -19.36
N ALA A 139 -9.27 4.40 -19.49
CA ALA A 139 -8.56 4.40 -20.78
C ALA A 139 -8.64 3.05 -21.51
N TRP A 140 -8.51 1.93 -20.79
CA TRP A 140 -8.62 0.58 -21.37
C TRP A 140 -10.04 0.25 -21.84
N SER A 141 -11.07 0.69 -21.09
CA SER A 141 -12.47 0.54 -21.52
C SER A 141 -12.82 1.44 -22.72
N TRP A 142 -12.19 2.61 -22.82
CA TRP A 142 -12.31 3.49 -23.99
C TRP A 142 -11.61 2.92 -25.22
N LEU A 143 -10.44 2.30 -25.04
CA LEU A 143 -9.69 1.65 -26.12
C LEU A 143 -10.36 0.37 -26.62
N ARG A 144 -10.93 -0.45 -25.73
CA ARG A 144 -11.63 -1.70 -26.09
C ARG A 144 -12.92 -1.46 -26.88
N ARG A 145 -13.56 -0.29 -26.73
CA ARG A 145 -14.71 0.13 -27.54
C ARG A 145 -14.35 0.51 -28.98
N ARG A 146 -13.07 0.74 -29.30
CA ARG A 146 -12.61 1.06 -30.66
C ARG A 146 -12.21 -0.15 -31.51
N LEU A 147 -12.18 -1.36 -30.94
CA LEU A 147 -11.66 -2.57 -31.58
C LEU A 147 -12.72 -3.68 -31.80
N THR A 148 -14.01 -3.36 -31.65
CA THR A 148 -15.12 -4.21 -32.13
C THR A 148 -15.94 -3.43 -33.15
N PRO A 149 -15.46 -3.32 -34.41
CA PRO A 149 -16.36 -3.01 -35.52
C PRO A 149 -17.29 -4.22 -35.71
N ALA A 150 -18.59 -3.93 -35.80
CA ALA A 150 -19.57 -4.86 -36.36
C ALA A 150 -19.28 -5.11 -37.84
#